data_AF-A0A392N5J5-F1
#
_entry.id   AF-A0A392N5J5-F1
#
_cell.length_a   1.000
_cell.length_b   1.000
_cell.length_c   1.000
_cell.angle_alpha   90.00
_cell.angle_beta   90.00
_cell.angle_gamma   90.00
#
_symmetry.space_group_name_H-M   'P 1'
#
loop_
_entity.id
_entity.type
_entity.pdbx_description
1 polymer ?
#
loop_
_entity_poly.entity_id
_entity_poly.type
_entity_poly.pdbx_seq_one_letter_code
_entity_poly.pdbx_strand_id
1 'polypeptide(L)'
;DEEDVKAIARLFADMGDSYVELIATGSDESMLIVHALLEVASHPEYDIASMTFNFWHNLQLNLTRRESYISYGNEACIEAERNRRLQVFRPAYESLVSLVSLPGWRLEVGIKIIPSNL
;
A
#
# COMPACT_ATOMS: atom_id res chain seq x y z
N ASP A 1 12.71 -17.95 -13.65
CA ASP A 1 12.33 -19.00 -12.68
C ASP A 1 11.75 -18.39 -11.42
N GLU A 2 11.19 -19.19 -10.50
CA GLU A 2 10.54 -18.73 -9.26
C GLU A 2 11.45 -17.83 -8.41
N GLU A 3 12.74 -18.16 -8.35
CA GLU A 3 13.76 -17.36 -7.66
C GLU A 3 13.94 -15.96 -8.29
N ASP A 4 13.85 -15.84 -9.63
CA ASP A 4 13.91 -14.54 -10.30
C ASP A 4 12.68 -13.69 -9.96
N VAL A 5 11.50 -14.32 -9.88
CA VAL A 5 10.26 -13.65 -9.49
C VAL A 5 10.37 -13.13 -8.07
N LYS A 6 10.87 -13.94 -7.13
CA LYS A 6 11.15 -13.52 -5.75
C LYS A 6 12.16 -12.38 -5.69
N ALA A 7 13.23 -12.45 -6.48
CA ALA A 7 14.24 -11.38 -6.53
C ALA A 7 13.65 -10.05 -7.04
N ILE A 8 12.81 -10.09 -8.07
CA ILE A 8 12.13 -8.91 -8.61
C ILE A 8 11.09 -8.38 -7.61
N ALA A 9 10.29 -9.25 -7.01
CA ALA A 9 9.32 -8.87 -5.97
C ALA A 9 10.02 -8.18 -4.79
N ARG A 10 11.15 -8.72 -4.35
CA ARG A 10 11.98 -8.13 -3.30
C ARG A 10 12.49 -6.75 -3.68
N LEU A 11 12.97 -6.58 -4.91
CA LEU A 11 13.43 -5.29 -5.42
C LEU A 11 12.33 -4.23 -5.34
N PHE A 12 11.10 -4.56 -5.76
CA PHE A 12 9.97 -3.63 -5.67
C PHE A 12 9.59 -3.34 -4.22
N ALA A 13 9.56 -4.35 -3.34
CA ALA A 13 9.29 -4.17 -1.92
C ALA A 13 10.31 -3.22 -1.26
N ASP A 14 11.60 -3.47 -1.47
CA ASP A 14 12.69 -2.65 -0.91
C ASP A 14 12.65 -1.21 -1.49
N MET A 15 12.29 -1.05 -2.77
CA MET A 15 12.09 0.25 -3.40
C MET A 15 10.88 1.00 -2.82
N GLY A 16 9.75 0.32 -2.67
CA GLY A 16 8.55 0.88 -2.05
C GLY A 16 8.81 1.37 -0.64
N ASP A 17 9.46 0.54 0.18
CA ASP A 17 9.82 0.89 1.56
C ASP A 17 10.80 2.08 1.62
N SER A 18 11.81 2.11 0.73
CA SER A 18 12.80 3.20 0.69
C SER A 18 12.21 4.55 0.30
N TYR A 19 11.15 4.56 -0.52
CA TYR A 19 10.55 5.78 -1.05
C TYR A 19 9.13 6.05 -0.52
N VAL A 20 8.70 5.38 0.55
CA VAL A 20 7.31 5.42 1.03
C VAL A 20 6.82 6.84 1.34
N GLU A 21 7.67 7.72 1.89
CA GLU A 21 7.30 9.11 2.19
C GLU A 21 7.06 9.93 0.91
N LEU A 22 7.90 9.72 -0.12
CA LEU A 22 7.73 10.36 -1.43
C LEU A 22 6.49 9.82 -2.14
N ILE A 23 6.30 8.50 -2.12
CA ILE A 23 5.12 7.84 -2.68
C ILE A 23 3.86 8.40 -2.01
N ALA A 24 3.84 8.56 -0.70
CA ALA A 24 2.69 9.10 0.03
C ALA A 24 2.25 10.50 -0.42
N THR A 25 3.07 11.25 -1.19
CA THR A 25 2.63 12.50 -1.83
C THR A 25 1.59 12.26 -2.93
N GLY A 26 1.52 11.06 -3.49
CA GLY A 26 0.56 10.67 -4.53
C GLY A 26 0.80 11.37 -5.86
N SER A 27 2.07 11.53 -6.28
CA SER A 27 2.40 11.99 -7.63
C SER A 27 2.21 10.86 -8.64
N ASP A 28 1.86 11.18 -9.89
CA ASP A 28 1.58 10.19 -10.93
C ASP A 28 2.78 9.27 -11.19
N GLU A 29 4.00 9.79 -11.14
CA GLU A 29 5.23 8.99 -11.31
C GLU A 29 5.43 8.00 -10.16
N SER A 30 5.12 8.42 -8.93
CA SER A 30 5.25 7.57 -7.75
C SER A 30 4.22 6.45 -7.71
N MET A 31 3.05 6.66 -8.34
CA MET A 31 2.00 5.65 -8.45
C MET A 31 2.42 4.45 -9.30
N LEU A 32 3.41 4.58 -10.19
CA LEU A 32 3.96 3.44 -10.94
C LEU A 32 4.53 2.37 -10.02
N ILE A 33 5.18 2.77 -8.92
CA ILE A 33 5.73 1.84 -7.92
C ILE A 33 4.59 1.14 -7.17
N VAL A 34 3.52 1.86 -6.86
CA VAL A 34 2.33 1.33 -6.19
C VAL A 34 1.64 0.28 -7.04
N HIS A 35 1.54 0.51 -8.35
CA HIS A 35 1.00 -0.47 -9.29
C HIS A 35 1.86 -1.72 -9.39
N ALA A 36 3.19 -1.58 -9.48
CA ALA A 36 4.11 -2.72 -9.44
C ALA A 36 3.98 -3.52 -8.14
N LEU A 37 3.82 -2.86 -7.00
CA LEU A 37 3.60 -3.51 -5.71
C LEU A 37 2.24 -4.20 -5.61
N LEU A 38 1.19 -3.68 -6.27
CA LEU A 38 -0.08 -4.38 -6.39
C LEU A 38 0.04 -5.64 -7.24
N GLU A 39 0.81 -5.61 -8.32
CA GLU A 39 1.08 -6.80 -9.14
C GLU A 39 1.80 -7.87 -8.30
N VAL A 40 2.81 -7.49 -7.52
CA VAL A 40 3.48 -8.41 -6.58
C VAL A 40 2.49 -8.94 -5.52
N ALA A 41 1.64 -8.09 -4.96
CA ALA A 41 0.64 -8.49 -3.96
C ALA A 41 -0.46 -9.41 -4.53
N SER A 42 -0.66 -9.40 -5.85
CA SER A 42 -1.61 -10.28 -6.55
C SER A 42 -1.07 -11.68 -6.83
N HIS A 43 0.22 -11.91 -6.55
CA HIS A 43 0.84 -13.21 -6.78
C HIS A 43 0.16 -14.31 -5.95
N PRO A 44 -0.11 -15.49 -6.53
CA PRO A 44 -0.81 -16.58 -5.81
C PRO A 44 -0.01 -17.16 -4.65
N GLU A 45 1.32 -17.08 -4.71
CA GLU A 45 2.19 -17.53 -3.63
C GLU A 45 2.26 -16.49 -2.50
N TYR A 46 1.86 -16.91 -1.31
CA TYR A 46 1.85 -16.08 -0.11
C TYR A 46 3.23 -15.47 0.20
N ASP A 47 4.30 -16.25 0.07
CA ASP A 47 5.67 -15.80 0.37
C ASP A 47 6.11 -14.62 -0.52
N ILE A 48 5.56 -14.52 -1.74
CA ILE A 48 5.81 -13.43 -2.67
C ILE A 48 4.91 -12.24 -2.37
N ALA A 49 3.60 -12.47 -2.25
CA ALA A 49 2.63 -11.40 -1.96
C ALA A 49 2.93 -10.68 -0.64
N SER A 50 3.30 -11.44 0.39
CA SER A 50 3.60 -10.93 1.74
C SER A 50 4.84 -10.03 1.80
N MET A 51 5.74 -10.07 0.81
CA MET A 51 6.89 -9.16 0.73
C MET A 51 6.47 -7.69 0.69
N THR A 52 5.27 -7.39 0.21
CA THR A 52 4.75 -6.02 0.05
C THR A 52 4.06 -5.46 1.31
N PHE A 53 3.81 -6.29 2.32
CA PHE A 53 2.96 -5.92 3.46
C PHE A 53 3.54 -4.77 4.30
N ASN A 54 4.87 -4.72 4.46
CA ASN A 54 5.54 -3.64 5.16
C ASN A 54 5.27 -2.30 4.48
N PHE A 55 5.40 -2.25 3.16
CA PHE A 55 5.12 -1.06 2.38
C PHE A 55 3.67 -0.58 2.57
N TRP A 56 2.68 -1.47 2.40
CA TRP A 56 1.26 -1.09 2.54
C TRP A 56 0.94 -0.58 3.95
N HIS A 57 1.53 -1.21 4.97
CA HIS A 57 1.40 -0.75 6.35
C HIS A 57 2.02 0.64 6.56
N ASN A 58 3.26 0.84 6.09
CA ASN A 58 3.98 2.10 6.22
C ASN A 58 3.33 3.24 5.42
N LEU A 59 2.78 2.95 4.25
CA LEU A 59 2.04 3.90 3.44
C LEU A 59 0.77 4.35 4.18
N GLN A 60 0.01 3.42 4.76
CA GLN A 60 -1.19 3.75 5.55
C GLN A 60 -0.83 4.65 6.75
N LEU A 61 0.27 4.36 7.43
CA LEU A 61 0.77 5.20 8.52
C LEU A 61 1.12 6.61 8.02
N ASN A 62 1.83 6.74 6.89
CA ASN A 62 2.16 8.04 6.31
C ASN A 62 0.92 8.84 5.90
N LEU A 63 -0.12 8.18 5.39
CA LEU A 63 -1.37 8.81 4.97
C LEU A 63 -2.25 9.26 6.14
N THR A 64 -2.14 8.63 7.31
CA THR A 64 -3.03 8.90 8.46
C THR A 64 -2.38 9.64 9.61
N ARG A 65 -1.06 9.54 9.77
CA ARG A 65 -0.31 10.25 10.82
C ARG A 65 -0.37 11.75 10.61
N ARG A 66 -0.70 12.49 11.66
CA ARG A 66 -0.81 13.95 11.63
C ARG A 66 0.55 14.60 11.37
N GLU A 67 1.62 13.97 11.85
CA GLU A 67 2.99 14.44 11.72
C GLU A 67 3.41 14.64 10.26
N SER A 68 2.91 13.79 9.36
CA SER A 68 3.13 13.85 7.91
C SER A 68 2.61 15.13 7.26
N TYR A 69 1.74 15.88 7.96
CA TYR A 69 1.04 17.05 7.44
C TYR A 69 1.39 18.36 8.14
N ILE A 70 2.26 18.34 9.16
CA ILE A 70 2.56 19.53 9.98
C ILE A 70 3.06 20.71 9.13
N SER A 71 3.74 20.43 8.01
CA SER A 71 4.25 21.46 7.08
C SER A 71 3.16 22.27 6.37
N TYR A 72 1.92 21.77 6.29
CA TYR A 72 0.80 22.46 5.64
C TYR A 72 0.17 23.56 6.52
N GLY A 73 0.65 23.70 7.77
CA GLY A 73 0.34 24.82 8.65
C GLY A 73 -1.06 24.74 9.26
N ASN A 74 -2.07 25.29 8.57
CA ASN A 74 -3.41 25.37 9.14
C ASN A 74 -4.20 24.06 8.97
N GLU A 75 -5.15 23.82 9.87
CA GLU A 75 -5.92 22.57 9.92
C GLU A 75 -6.75 22.32 8.64
N ALA A 76 -7.28 23.36 8.01
CA ALA A 76 -8.04 23.21 6.77
C ALA A 76 -7.17 22.75 5.59
N CYS A 77 -5.94 23.25 5.49
CA CYS A 77 -4.95 22.82 4.50
C CYS A 77 -4.47 21.39 4.79
N ILE A 78 -4.23 21.06 6.06
CA ILE A 78 -3.89 19.69 6.49
C ILE A 78 -4.99 18.71 6.09
N GLU A 79 -6.24 19.03 6.40
CA GLU A 79 -7.41 18.22 6.09
C GLU A 79 -7.58 18.06 4.57
N ALA A 80 -7.48 19.15 3.81
CA ALA A 80 -7.61 19.13 2.35
C ALA A 80 -6.55 18.23 1.70
N GLU A 81 -5.30 18.35 2.13
CA GLU A 81 -4.21 17.54 1.58
C GLU A 81 -4.32 16.07 1.98
N ARG A 82 -4.67 15.78 3.25
CA ARG A 82 -4.91 14.41 3.70
C ARG A 82 -6.01 13.77 2.86
N ASN A 83 -7.12 14.46 2.67
CA ASN A 83 -8.24 13.95 1.86
C ASN A 83 -7.83 13.75 0.40
N ARG A 84 -7.05 14.66 -0.19
CA ARG A 84 -6.52 14.49 -1.55
C ARG A 84 -5.70 13.20 -1.67
N ARG A 85 -4.73 12.99 -0.79
CA ARG A 85 -3.88 11.78 -0.82
C ARG A 85 -4.69 10.52 -0.58
N LEU A 86 -5.62 10.53 0.37
CA LEU A 86 -6.52 9.40 0.61
C LEU A 86 -7.34 9.04 -0.64
N GLN A 87 -7.85 10.03 -1.39
CA GLN A 87 -8.56 9.77 -2.65
C GLN A 87 -7.64 9.19 -3.73
N VAL A 88 -6.39 9.66 -3.83
CA VAL A 88 -5.40 9.11 -4.78
C VAL A 88 -5.12 7.63 -4.52
N PHE A 89 -4.94 7.26 -3.24
CA PHE A 89 -4.57 5.89 -2.86
C PHE A 89 -5.75 4.94 -2.70
N ARG A 90 -6.98 5.47 -2.62
CA ARG A 90 -8.19 4.67 -2.42
C ARG A 90 -8.33 3.50 -3.41
N PRO A 91 -8.17 3.67 -4.75
CA PRO A 91 -8.32 2.57 -5.69
C PRO A 91 -7.28 1.45 -5.48
N ALA A 92 -6.07 1.81 -5.06
CA ALA A 92 -5.01 0.85 -4.76
C ALA A 92 -5.36 -0.01 -3.54
N TYR A 93 -5.84 0.61 -2.45
CA TYR A 93 -6.28 -0.13 -1.26
C TYR A 93 -7.53 -0.98 -1.51
N GLU A 94 -8.49 -0.48 -2.30
CA GLU A 94 -9.66 -1.27 -2.69
C GLU A 94 -9.23 -2.52 -3.49
N SER A 95 -8.26 -2.37 -4.40
CA SER A 95 -7.68 -3.50 -5.14
C SER A 95 -6.98 -4.48 -4.20
N LEU A 96 -6.14 -3.99 -3.28
CA LEU A 96 -5.43 -4.82 -2.31
C LEU A 96 -6.40 -5.64 -1.43
N VAL A 97 -7.47 -5.01 -0.93
CA VAL A 97 -8.52 -5.68 -0.13
C VAL A 97 -9.25 -6.74 -0.96
N SER A 98 -9.48 -6.49 -2.25
CA SER A 98 -10.12 -7.46 -3.14
C SER A 98 -9.28 -8.73 -3.29
N LEU A 99 -7.95 -8.61 -3.36
CA LEU A 99 -7.01 -9.74 -3.48
C LEU A 99 -7.04 -10.64 -2.23
N VAL A 100 -7.06 -10.03 -1.03
CA VAL A 100 -7.14 -10.76 0.25
C VAL A 100 -8.53 -11.38 0.47
N SER A 101 -9.57 -10.82 -0.16
CA SER A 101 -10.95 -11.29 -0.02
C SER A 101 -11.31 -12.42 -0.99
N LEU A 102 -10.41 -12.83 -1.89
CA LEU A 102 -10.64 -13.95 -2.80
C LEU A 102 -10.73 -15.28 -2.02
N PRO A 103 -11.62 -16.21 -2.43
CA PRO A 103 -11.93 -17.43 -1.67
C PRO A 103 -10.75 -18.38 -1.47
N GLY A 104 -9.62 -18.20 -2.16
CA GLY A 104 -8.37 -18.94 -1.93
C GLY A 104 -7.63 -18.56 -0.64
N TRP A 105 -7.81 -17.34 -0.13
CA TRP A 105 -7.15 -16.87 1.11
C TRP A 105 -7.90 -17.30 2.38
N ARG A 106 -9.19 -17.65 2.24
CA ARG A 106 -10.07 -18.02 3.36
C ARG A 106 -9.82 -19.39 3.97
N LEU A 107 -9.08 -20.27 3.29
CA LEU A 107 -8.86 -21.64 3.80
C LEU A 107 -7.56 -21.80 4.58
N GLU A 108 -6.59 -20.90 4.44
CA GLU A 108 -5.27 -21.04 5.09
C GLU A 108 -5.02 -20.05 6.22
N VAL A 109 -5.65 -18.87 6.22
CA VAL A 109 -5.43 -17.87 7.28
C VAL A 109 -6.74 -17.40 7.91
N GLY A 110 -7.01 -17.94 9.10
CA GLY A 110 -8.11 -17.51 9.97
C GLY A 110 -7.86 -16.13 10.58
N ILE A 111 -7.78 -15.07 9.77
CA ILE A 111 -7.55 -13.72 10.28
C ILE A 111 -8.68 -12.77 9.90
N LYS A 112 -9.34 -12.30 10.94
CA LYS A 112 -10.35 -11.25 10.99
C LYS A 112 -9.65 -9.89 10.86
N ILE A 113 -9.51 -9.33 9.65
CA ILE A 113 -9.08 -7.93 9.48
C ILE A 113 -9.95 -7.28 8.42
N ILE A 114 -10.95 -6.51 8.85
CA ILE A 114 -11.18 -5.11 8.47
C ILE A 114 -11.99 -4.46 9.61
N PRO A 115 -11.54 -3.37 10.26
CA PRO A 115 -12.45 -2.50 10.98
C PRO A 115 -13.29 -1.74 9.96
N SER A 116 -14.59 -2.03 9.97
CA SER A 116 -15.62 -1.26 9.28
C SER A 116 -15.45 0.21 9.63
N ASN A 117 -15.11 1.03 8.63
CA ASN A 117 -15.38 2.47 8.48
C ASN A 117 -14.27 3.09 7.61
N LEU A 118 -14.31 2.73 6.32
CA LEU A 118 -14.12 3.72 5.26
C LEU A 118 -15.47 4.40 5.02
#